data_AF-A0A072NHI8-F1
#
_entry.id   AF-A0A072NHI8-F1
#
_cell.length_a   1.000
_cell.length_b   1.000
_cell.length_c   1.000
_cell.angle_alpha   90.00
_cell.angle_beta   90.00
_cell.angle_gamma   90.00
#
_symmetry.space_group_name_H-M   'P 1'
#
loop_
_entity.id
_entity.type
_entity.pdbx_description
1 polymer ?
#
loop_
_entity_poly.entity_id
_entity_poly.type
_entity_poly.pdbx_seq_one_letter_code
_entity_poly.pdbx_strand_id
1 'polypeptide(L)'
;MGEIEKRLKKIEYHQQLLLEMIQTQSFPAHRLIVKNDLSEEEVEEVFRLCEELSLQFEQQKEEGFVYFNPLLTQFINSLNHKLDPEETIHAFLGQEMYVPLMEILKKSLAIVKKQIKS
;
A
#
# COMPACT_ATOMS: atom_id res chain seq x y z
N MET A 1 -21.92 25.54 -12.08
CA MET A 1 -21.36 24.92 -10.86
C MET A 1 -22.35 25.08 -9.73
N GLY A 2 -22.84 23.97 -9.17
CA GLY A 2 -23.83 23.97 -8.09
C GLY A 2 -23.25 24.38 -6.74
N GLU A 3 -24.09 24.75 -5.78
CA GLU A 3 -23.63 25.15 -4.44
C GLU A 3 -22.95 24.00 -3.68
N ILE A 4 -23.45 22.77 -3.83
CA ILE A 4 -22.84 21.55 -3.29
C ILE A 4 -21.45 21.32 -3.90
N GLU A 5 -21.33 21.47 -5.21
CA GLU A 5 -20.06 21.29 -5.94
C GLU A 5 -18.99 22.31 -5.50
N LYS A 6 -19.39 23.56 -5.24
CA LYS A 6 -18.48 24.58 -4.68
C LYS A 6 -18.02 24.22 -3.27
N ARG A 7 -18.91 23.67 -2.43
CA ARG A 7 -18.56 23.21 -1.07
C ARG A 7 -17.63 22.02 -1.11
N LEU A 8 -17.85 21.07 -2.02
CA LEU A 8 -17.00 19.89 -2.19
C LEU A 8 -15.58 20.28 -2.59
N LYS A 9 -15.43 21.11 -3.63
CA LYS A 9 -14.10 21.61 -4.07
C LYS A 9 -13.34 22.33 -2.97
N LYS A 10 -14.05 23.07 -2.11
CA LYS A 10 -13.42 23.74 -0.96
C LYS A 10 -12.88 22.73 0.05
N ILE A 11 -13.60 21.63 0.28
CA ILE A 11 -13.17 20.55 1.18
C ILE A 11 -11.96 19.82 0.58
N GLU A 12 -12.01 19.42 -0.68
CA GLU A 12 -10.91 18.77 -1.40
C GLU A 12 -9.63 19.63 -1.37
N TYR A 13 -9.77 20.93 -1.63
CA TYR A 13 -8.65 21.87 -1.57
C TYR A 13 -8.05 21.97 -0.15
N HIS A 14 -8.88 22.05 0.89
CA HIS A 14 -8.38 22.05 2.27
C HIS A 14 -7.70 20.72 2.63
N GLN A 15 -8.22 19.57 2.16
CA GLN A 15 -7.57 18.27 2.38
C GLN A 15 -6.17 18.22 1.76
N GLN A 16 -5.99 18.76 0.56
CA GLN A 16 -4.68 18.87 -0.08
C GLN A 16 -3.71 19.73 0.74
N LEU A 17 -4.15 20.90 1.22
CA LEU A 17 -3.33 21.75 2.09
C LEU A 17 -2.95 21.04 3.40
N LEU A 18 -3.88 20.30 4.00
CA LEU A 18 -3.61 19.54 5.22
C LEU A 18 -2.56 18.44 4.98
N LEU A 19 -2.60 17.76 3.82
CA LEU A 19 -1.57 16.80 3.44
C LEU A 19 -0.18 17.43 3.29
N GLU A 20 -0.09 18.66 2.80
CA GLU A 20 1.18 19.39 2.68
C GLU A 20 1.76 19.80 4.04
N MET A 21 0.90 20.02 5.04
CA MET A 21 1.31 20.35 6.41
C MET A 21 1.85 19.14 7.19
N ILE A 22 1.45 17.92 6.83
CA ILE A 22 1.92 16.71 7.49
C ILE A 22 3.38 16.47 7.12
N GLN A 23 4.25 16.35 8.13
CA GLN A 23 5.63 15.94 7.89
C GLN A 23 5.62 14.59 7.18
N THR A 24 6.26 14.54 6.01
CA THR A 24 6.19 13.41 5.06
C THR A 24 6.62 12.08 5.67
N GLN A 25 7.37 12.11 6.78
CA GLN A 25 7.84 10.92 7.48
C GLN A 25 6.86 10.35 8.50
N SER A 26 5.83 11.09 8.94
CA SER A 26 5.00 10.64 10.06
C SER A 26 3.91 9.63 9.65
N PHE A 27 3.35 9.74 8.44
CA PHE A 27 2.23 8.91 7.99
C PHE A 27 2.28 8.59 6.49
N PRO A 28 3.33 7.93 5.99
CA PRO A 28 3.51 7.69 4.56
C PRO A 28 2.39 6.84 3.93
N ALA A 29 1.84 5.85 4.64
CA ALA A 29 0.74 5.01 4.12
C ALA A 29 -0.58 5.82 3.98
N HIS A 30 -0.94 6.59 5.00
CA HIS A 30 -2.13 7.45 4.93
C HIS A 30 -1.98 8.54 3.87
N ARG A 31 -0.78 9.10 3.71
CA ARG A 31 -0.49 10.06 2.64
C ARG A 31 -0.71 9.44 1.26
N LEU A 32 -0.28 8.19 1.06
CA LEU A 32 -0.49 7.45 -0.18
C LEU A 32 -1.99 7.30 -0.50
N ILE A 33 -2.79 6.94 0.50
CA ILE A 33 -4.25 6.76 0.39
C ILE A 33 -4.92 8.05 -0.08
N VAL A 34 -4.66 9.17 0.62
CA VAL A 34 -5.32 10.44 0.30
C VAL A 34 -4.79 11.04 -1.00
N LYS A 35 -3.49 10.91 -1.28
CA LYS A 35 -2.87 11.41 -2.52
C LYS A 35 -3.42 10.73 -3.77
N ASN A 36 -3.73 9.43 -3.69
CA ASN A 36 -4.24 8.66 -4.81
C ASN A 36 -5.77 8.60 -4.86
N ASP A 37 -6.46 9.38 -4.00
CA ASP A 37 -7.92 9.51 -4.01
C ASP A 37 -8.64 8.16 -3.90
N LEU A 38 -8.23 7.35 -2.92
CA LEU A 38 -8.90 6.09 -2.61
C LEU A 38 -10.21 6.36 -1.85
N SER A 39 -11.28 5.67 -2.24
CA SER A 39 -12.51 5.60 -1.46
C SER A 39 -12.32 4.76 -0.19
N GLU A 40 -13.27 4.86 0.73
CA GLU A 40 -13.30 4.01 1.94
C GLU A 40 -13.27 2.51 1.57
N GLU A 41 -14.09 2.10 0.61
CA GLU A 41 -14.15 0.72 0.11
C GLU A 41 -12.79 0.26 -0.45
N GLU A 42 -12.13 1.11 -1.24
CA GLU A 42 -10.81 0.82 -1.80
C GLU A 42 -9.73 0.70 -0.72
N VAL A 43 -9.80 1.54 0.33
CA VAL A 43 -8.88 1.45 1.48
C VAL A 43 -9.09 0.15 2.25
N GLU A 44 -10.34 -0.21 2.52
CA GLU A 44 -10.66 -1.47 3.18
C GLU A 44 -10.20 -2.69 2.37
N GLU A 45 -10.36 -2.67 1.05
CA GLU A 45 -9.86 -3.74 0.17
C GLU A 45 -8.35 -3.90 0.27
N VAL A 46 -7.60 -2.80 0.31
CA VAL A 46 -6.14 -2.83 0.48
C VAL A 46 -5.75 -3.45 1.83
N PHE A 47 -6.44 -3.09 2.91
CA PHE A 47 -6.17 -3.68 4.23
C PHE A 47 -6.57 -5.14 4.33
N ARG A 48 -7.74 -5.53 3.78
CA ARG A 48 -8.16 -6.93 3.68
C ARG A 48 -7.14 -7.76 2.91
N LEU A 49 -6.65 -7.28 1.78
CA LEU A 49 -5.57 -7.94 1.02
C LEU A 49 -4.32 -8.15 1.87
N CYS A 50 -3.89 -7.14 2.63
CA CYS A 50 -2.71 -7.25 3.49
C CYS A 50 -2.91 -8.23 4.65
N GLU A 51 -4.11 -8.29 5.24
CA GLU A 51 -4.47 -9.26 6.28
C GLU A 51 -4.43 -10.69 5.74
N GLU A 52 -5.08 -10.93 4.59
CA GLU A 52 -5.10 -12.25 3.93
C GLU A 52 -3.70 -12.74 3.60
N LEU A 53 -2.88 -11.88 2.96
CA LEU A 53 -1.51 -12.23 2.61
C LEU A 53 -0.62 -12.43 3.84
N SER A 54 -0.85 -11.69 4.93
CA SER A 54 -0.11 -11.86 6.18
C SER A 54 -0.42 -13.21 6.82
N LEU A 55 -1.70 -13.62 6.81
CA LEU A 55 -2.10 -14.95 7.29
C LEU A 55 -1.48 -16.07 6.45
N GLN A 56 -1.54 -15.95 5.13
CA GLN A 56 -0.91 -16.91 4.23
C GLN A 56 0.60 -16.98 4.42
N PHE A 57 1.25 -15.84 4.66
CA PHE A 57 2.68 -15.79 4.93
C PHE A 57 3.05 -16.55 6.21
N GLU A 58 2.33 -16.33 7.32
CA GLU A 58 2.62 -17.04 8.57
C GLU A 58 2.36 -18.55 8.42
N GLN A 59 1.30 -18.96 7.72
CA GLN A 59 1.06 -20.38 7.41
C GLN A 59 2.20 -21.02 6.60
N GLN A 60 2.61 -20.38 5.50
CA GLN A 60 3.72 -20.87 4.67
C GLN A 60 5.03 -20.95 5.45
N LYS A 61 5.27 -20.00 6.36
CA LYS A 61 6.45 -19.96 7.21
C LYS A 61 6.45 -21.09 8.24
N GLU A 62 5.31 -21.40 8.85
CA GLU A 62 5.14 -22.56 9.75
C GLU A 62 5.37 -23.90 9.01
N GLU A 63 4.96 -23.97 7.74
CA GLU A 63 5.19 -25.12 6.86
C GLU A 63 6.65 -25.23 6.34
N GLY A 64 7.50 -24.25 6.68
CA GLY A 64 8.93 -24.26 6.33
C GLY A 64 9.26 -23.72 4.93
N PHE A 65 8.33 -23.00 4.27
CA PHE A 65 8.61 -22.37 2.99
C PHE A 65 9.64 -21.25 3.13
N VAL A 66 10.52 -21.15 2.12
CA VAL A 66 11.58 -20.14 2.05
C VAL A 66 11.44 -19.20 0.85
N TYR A 67 10.46 -19.45 -0.02
CA TYR A 67 10.26 -18.74 -1.27
C TYR A 67 8.84 -18.17 -1.36
N PHE A 68 8.74 -16.84 -1.44
CA PHE A 68 7.49 -16.09 -1.30
C PHE A 68 7.17 -15.23 -2.53
N ASN A 69 7.77 -15.53 -3.69
CA ASN A 69 7.42 -14.84 -4.93
C ASN A 69 5.93 -15.02 -5.32
N PRO A 70 5.25 -16.15 -5.04
CA PRO A 70 3.81 -16.24 -5.25
C PRO A 70 3.01 -15.18 -4.48
N LEU A 71 3.38 -14.88 -3.22
CA LEU A 71 2.74 -13.82 -2.43
C LEU A 71 2.97 -12.44 -3.06
N LEU A 72 4.17 -12.17 -3.59
CA LEU A 72 4.43 -10.91 -4.30
C LEU A 72 3.59 -10.79 -5.56
N THR A 73 3.49 -11.85 -6.35
CA THR A 73 2.65 -11.85 -7.55
C THR A 73 1.18 -11.60 -7.20
N GLN A 74 0.67 -12.24 -6.15
CA GLN A 74 -0.69 -12.01 -5.68
C GLN A 74 -0.87 -10.57 -5.20
N PHE A 75 0.08 -10.03 -4.42
CA PHE A 75 0.04 -8.64 -3.98
C PHE A 75 -0.03 -7.68 -5.17
N ILE A 76 0.85 -7.81 -6.16
CA ILE A 76 0.87 -6.92 -7.34
C ILE A 76 -0.44 -7.03 -8.15
N ASN A 77 -0.98 -8.24 -8.31
CA ASN A 77 -2.19 -8.46 -9.12
C ASN A 77 -3.47 -7.97 -8.42
N SER A 78 -3.50 -8.00 -7.09
CA SER A 78 -4.69 -7.68 -6.29
C SER A 78 -4.66 -6.29 -5.68
N LEU A 79 -3.50 -5.63 -5.64
CA LEU A 79 -3.38 -4.27 -5.13
C LEU A 79 -4.22 -3.32 -5.99
N ASN A 80 -4.87 -2.36 -5.34
CA ASN A 80 -5.63 -1.33 -6.03
C ASN A 80 -4.75 -0.64 -7.10
N HIS A 81 -5.25 -0.58 -8.33
CA HIS A 81 -4.55 -0.03 -9.50
C HIS A 81 -4.08 1.43 -9.36
N LYS A 82 -4.65 2.20 -8.42
CA LYS A 82 -4.23 3.56 -8.08
C LYS A 82 -2.94 3.59 -7.26
N LEU A 83 -2.50 2.45 -6.73
CA LEU A 83 -1.32 2.33 -5.88
C LEU A 83 -0.17 1.65 -6.61
N ASP A 84 1.04 2.20 -6.48
CA ASP A 84 2.25 1.53 -6.92
C ASP A 84 2.67 0.47 -5.87
N PRO A 85 2.96 -0.79 -6.27
CA PRO A 85 3.32 -1.84 -5.32
C PRO A 85 4.58 -1.52 -4.51
N GLU A 86 5.60 -0.92 -5.14
CA GLU A 86 6.84 -0.59 -4.44
C GLU A 86 6.64 0.59 -3.48
N GLU A 87 5.97 1.65 -3.91
CA GLU A 87 5.62 2.80 -3.07
C GLU A 87 4.79 2.34 -1.87
N THR A 88 3.83 1.44 -2.07
CA THR A 88 2.97 0.87 -1.03
C THR A 88 3.77 0.09 0.00
N ILE A 89 4.64 -0.82 -0.45
CA ILE A 89 5.50 -1.61 0.45
C ILE A 89 6.35 -0.68 1.33
N HIS A 90 6.97 0.34 0.74
CA HIS A 90 7.80 1.28 1.49
C HIS A 90 6.98 2.15 2.44
N ALA A 91 5.80 2.60 2.03
CA ALA A 91 4.92 3.41 2.84
C ALA A 91 4.37 2.64 4.05
N PHE A 92 4.01 1.37 3.87
CA PHE A 92 3.53 0.53 4.95
C PHE A 92 4.65 0.20 5.95
N LEU A 93 5.87 -0.10 5.46
CA LEU A 93 7.04 -0.26 6.32
C LEU A 93 7.37 1.02 7.10
N GLY A 94 7.31 2.17 6.44
CA GLY A 94 7.57 3.48 7.06
C GLY A 94 6.56 3.87 8.15
N GLN A 95 5.47 3.11 8.29
CA GLN A 95 4.45 3.32 9.30
C GLN A 95 4.21 2.07 10.17
N GLU A 96 5.16 1.13 10.18
CA GLU A 96 5.13 -0.10 10.97
C GLU A 96 3.89 -0.99 10.74
N MET A 97 3.34 -0.96 9.54
CA MET A 97 2.16 -1.74 9.14
C MET A 97 2.55 -3.03 8.43
N TYR A 98 1.97 -4.16 8.87
CA TYR A 98 2.17 -5.50 8.29
C TYR A 98 3.67 -5.85 8.07
N VAL A 99 4.54 -5.44 9.01
CA VAL A 99 6.00 -5.45 8.85
C VAL A 99 6.56 -6.80 8.35
N PRO A 100 6.17 -7.98 8.90
CA PRO A 100 6.70 -9.26 8.42
C PRO A 100 6.39 -9.52 6.94
N LEU A 101 5.15 -9.25 6.52
CA LEU A 101 4.71 -9.37 5.13
C LEU A 101 5.48 -8.38 4.24
N MET A 102 5.52 -7.10 4.63
CA MET A 102 6.12 -6.07 3.78
C MET A 102 7.62 -6.26 3.59
N GLU A 103 8.34 -6.73 4.61
CA GLU A 103 9.77 -7.07 4.50
C GLU A 103 10.01 -8.22 3.52
N ILE A 104 9.15 -9.26 3.53
CA ILE A 104 9.32 -10.36 2.58
C ILE A 104 8.95 -9.95 1.15
N LEU A 105 7.90 -9.16 0.97
CA LEU A 105 7.50 -8.62 -0.33
C LEU A 105 8.61 -7.73 -0.91
N LYS A 106 9.22 -6.87 -0.10
CA LYS A 106 10.36 -6.03 -0.48
C LYS A 106 11.55 -6.87 -0.96
N LYS A 107 11.89 -7.95 -0.24
CA LYS A 107 12.98 -8.87 -0.63
C LYS A 107 12.68 -9.57 -1.95
N SER A 108 11.47 -10.13 -2.09
CA SER A 108 11.02 -10.78 -3.32
C SER A 108 11.07 -9.82 -4.52
N LEU A 109 10.64 -8.57 -4.33
CA LEU A 109 10.66 -7.54 -5.38
C LEU A 109 12.09 -7.24 -5.85
N ALA A 110 13.04 -7.14 -4.92
CA ALA A 110 14.45 -6.91 -5.25
C ALA A 110 15.08 -8.07 -6.04
N ILE A 111 14.66 -9.31 -5.78
CA ILE A 111 15.12 -10.50 -6.52
C ILE A 111 14.59 -10.45 -7.97
N VAL A 112 13.28 -10.21 -8.15
CA VAL A 112 12.66 -10.14 -9.48
C VAL A 112 13.27 -9.02 -10.32
N LYS A 113 13.49 -7.84 -9.73
CA LYS A 113 14.13 -6.70 -10.42
C LYS A 113 15.56 -6.98 -10.89
N LYS A 114 16.31 -7.83 -10.17
CA LYS A 114 17.66 -8.25 -10.58
C LYS A 114 17.63 -9.21 -11.76
N GLN A 115 16.64 -10.10 -11.83
CA GLN A 115 16.48 -11.07 -12.92
C GLN A 115 16.08 -10.41 -14.25
N ILE A 116 15.31 -9.32 -14.22
CA ILE A 116 14.88 -8.60 -15.43
C ILE A 116 16.00 -7.73 -16.02
N LYS A 117 16.99 -7.34 -15.21
CA LYS A 117 18.13 -6.50 -15.64
C LYS A 117 19.37 -7.28 -16.06
N SER A 118 19.32 -8.62 -16.04
CA SER A 118 20.39 -9.53 -16.47
C SER A 118 20.07 -10.15 -17.82
#